data_AF-A0A6J5EZY0-F1
#
_entry.id   AF-A0A6J5EZY0-F1
#
_cell.length_a   1.000
_cell.length_b   1.000
_cell.length_c   1.000
_cell.angle_alpha   90.00
_cell.angle_beta   90.00
_cell.angle_gamma   90.00
#
_symmetry.space_group_name_H-M   'P 1'
#
loop_
_entity.id
_entity.type
_entity.pdbx_description
1 polymer ?
#
loop_
_entity_poly.entity_id
_entity_poly.type
_entity_poly.pdbx_seq_one_letter_code
_entity_poly.pdbx_strand_id
1 'polypeptide(L)' 'MGKALEVRPRKSTNVTLPPEVLERAKQLGINLSRASERGVREEIQEAEGLRWAEDNAELVAAYTAMVDRDGLPLAKYRTF' A
#
# COMPACT_ATOMS: atom_id res chain seq x y z
N MET A 1 -2.67 17.18 20.23
CA MET A 1 -1.22 17.32 20.03
C MET A 1 -0.83 16.45 18.84
N GLY A 2 -0.82 17.02 17.63
CA GLY A 2 -0.45 16.30 16.42
C GLY A 2 1.06 16.04 16.42
N LYS A 3 1.44 14.76 16.39
CA LYS A 3 2.83 14.35 16.29
C LYS A 3 3.37 14.89 14.97
N ALA A 4 4.33 15.81 15.03
CA ALA A 4 5.10 16.21 13.86
C ALA A 4 5.67 14.94 13.22
N LEU A 5 5.45 14.76 11.92
CA LEU A 5 5.97 13.61 11.18
C LEU A 5 7.50 13.64 11.30
N GLU A 6 8.03 12.77 12.17
CA GLU A 6 9.46 12.58 12.36
C GLU A 6 10.07 12.20 11.01
N VAL A 7 10.90 13.08 10.44
CA VAL A 7 11.65 12.77 9.23
C VAL A 7 12.73 11.78 9.62
N ARG A 8 12.42 10.50 9.47
CA ARG A 8 13.38 9.43 9.71
C ARG A 8 14.48 9.49 8.64
N PRO A 9 15.77 9.50 9.04
CA PRO A 9 16.86 9.51 8.08
C PRO A 9 16.80 8.26 7.20
N ARG A 10 17.03 8.42 5.90
CA ARG A 10 17.12 7.31 4.96
C ARG A 10 18.32 6.44 5.33
N LYS A 11 18.09 5.13 5.47
CA LYS A 11 19.16 4.16 5.68
C LYS A 11 19.59 3.62 4.31
N SER A 12 20.90 3.64 4.04
CA SER A 12 21.45 2.99 2.85
C SER A 12 21.37 1.48 3.02
N THR A 13 20.90 0.79 1.99
CA THR A 13 20.81 -0.67 1.92
C THR A 13 21.45 -1.12 0.61
N ASN A 14 22.35 -2.09 0.67
CA ASN A 14 22.93 -2.70 -0.52
C ASN A 14 21.92 -3.71 -1.12
N VAL A 15 21.69 -3.63 -2.42
CA VAL A 15 20.82 -4.53 -3.16
C VAL A 15 21.58 -5.10 -4.35
N THR A 16 21.35 -6.38 -4.65
CA THR A 16 21.93 -7.06 -5.82
C THR A 16 20.89 -7.09 -6.92
N LEU A 17 21.27 -6.62 -8.11
CA LEU A 17 20.42 -6.60 -9.30
C LEU A 17 21.21 -7.12 -10.50
N PRO A 18 20.52 -7.66 -11.52
CA PRO A 18 21.18 -8.08 -12.76
C PRO A 18 21.94 -6.91 -13.41
N PRO A 19 23.16 -7.13 -13.91
CA PRO A 19 24.00 -6.08 -14.47
C PRO A 19 23.33 -5.36 -15.66
N GLU A 20 22.57 -6.08 -16.48
CA GLU A 20 21.82 -5.51 -17.60
C GLU A 20 20.77 -4.47 -17.16
N VAL A 21 20.15 -4.66 -15.99
CA VAL A 21 19.18 -3.72 -15.42
C VAL A 21 19.89 -2.45 -14.95
N LEU A 22 21.05 -2.61 -14.30
CA LEU A 22 21.86 -1.48 -13.82
C LEU A 22 22.36 -0.63 -14.99
N GLU A 23 22.90 -1.26 -16.03
CA GLU A 23 23.39 -0.55 -17.21
C GLU A 23 22.25 0.13 -17.97
N ARG A 24 21.10 -0.54 -18.12
CA ARG A 24 19.94 0.07 -18.77
C ARG A 24 19.39 1.25 -17.98
N ALA A 25 19.32 1.14 -16.65
CA ALA A 25 18.87 2.23 -15.78
C ALA A 25 19.79 3.46 -15.89
N LYS A 26 21.12 3.25 -15.92
CA LYS A 26 22.10 4.33 -16.12
C LYS A 26 21.92 5.02 -17.48
N GLN A 27 21.79 4.24 -18.56
CA GLN A 27 21.57 4.78 -19.92
C GLN A 27 20.31 5.65 -20.02
N LEU A 28 19.28 5.28 -19.26
CA LEU A 28 18.00 5.99 -19.23
C LEU A 28 17.94 7.10 -18.16
N GLY A 29 19.02 7.34 -17.42
CA GLY A 29 19.05 8.35 -16.35
C GLY A 29 18.13 8.04 -15.17
N ILE A 30 17.78 6.77 -14.96
CA ILE A 30 16.86 6.35 -13.90
C ILE A 30 17.58 6.39 -12.55
N ASN A 31 16.99 7.08 -11.57
CA ASN A 31 17.45 7.04 -10.20
C ASN A 31 17.05 5.71 -9.53
N LEU A 32 18.01 4.78 -9.44
CA LEU A 32 17.78 3.43 -8.93
C LEU A 32 17.20 3.44 -7.51
N SER A 33 17.74 4.25 -6.61
CA SER A 33 17.25 4.33 -5.23
C SER A 33 15.77 4.74 -5.17
N ARG A 34 15.36 5.74 -5.96
CA ARG A 34 13.94 6.14 -6.04
C ARG A 34 13.08 5.08 -6.70
N ALA A 35 13.58 4.39 -7.72
CA ALA A 35 12.84 3.32 -8.39
C ALA A 35 12.61 2.13 -7.46
N SER A 36 13.66 1.69 -6.76
CA SER A 36 13.59 0.64 -5.75
C SER A 36 12.67 1.01 -4.60
N GLU A 37 12.72 2.24 -4.10
CA GLU A 37 11.81 2.69 -3.03
C GLU A 37 10.35 2.59 -3.44
N ARG A 38 10.01 2.99 -4.68
CA ARG A 38 8.62 2.87 -5.18
C ARG A 38 8.18 1.41 -5.23
N GLY A 39 8.96 0.54 -5.86
CA GLY A 39 8.62 -0.88 -5.98
C GLY A 39 8.47 -1.56 -4.62
N VAL A 40 9.38 -1.29 -3.67
CA VAL A 40 9.28 -1.83 -2.31
C VAL A 40 8.03 -1.32 -1.58
N ARG A 41 7.66 -0.05 -1.78
CA ARG A 41 6.46 0.51 -1.15
C ARG A 41 5.17 -0.05 -1.74
N GLU A 42 5.16 -0.34 -3.04
CA GLU A 42 4.03 -0.99 -3.70
C GLU A 42 3.85 -2.42 -3.15
N GLU A 43 4.93 -3.20 -3.08
CA GLU A 43 4.93 -4.55 -2.52
C GLU A 43 4.48 -4.58 -1.05
N ILE A 44 4.95 -3.62 -0.23
CA ILE A 44 4.53 -3.49 1.18
C ILE A 44 3.03 -3.24 1.26
N GLN A 45 2.50 -2.31 0.46
CA GLN A 45 1.06 -1.99 0.48
C GLN A 45 0.21 -3.19 0.07
N GLU A 46 0.65 -3.95 -0.92
CA GLU A 46 -0.04 -5.17 -1.34
C GLU A 46 -0.05 -6.22 -0.21
N ALA A 47 1.12 -6.49 0.38
CA ALA A 47 1.25 -7.45 1.48
C ALA A 47 0.42 -7.04 2.71
N GLU A 48 0.44 -5.76 3.09
CA GLU A 48 -0.36 -5.23 4.19
C GLU A 48 -1.87 -5.30 3.87
N GLY A 49 -2.26 -5.00 2.63
CA GLY A 49 -3.64 -5.10 2.17
C GLY A 49 -4.18 -6.53 2.21
N LEU A 50 -3.39 -7.50 1.76
CA LEU A 50 -3.74 -8.93 1.84
C LEU A 50 -3.93 -9.36 3.29
N ARG A 51 -2.97 -9.05 4.15
CA ARG A 51 -3.05 -9.38 5.58
C ARG A 51 -4.27 -8.74 6.24
N TRP A 52 -4.54 -7.47 5.93
CA TRP A 52 -5.72 -6.79 6.46
C TRP A 52 -7.01 -7.49 6.00
N ALA A 53 -7.09 -7.90 4.74
CA ALA A 53 -8.26 -8.60 4.21
C ALA A 53 -8.48 -9.94 4.91
N GLU A 54 -7.40 -10.70 5.17
CA GLU A 54 -7.46 -11.95 5.94
C GLU A 54 -7.94 -11.70 7.38
N ASP A 55 -7.32 -10.74 8.07
CA ASP A 55 -7.63 -10.40 9.47
C ASP A 55 -9.07 -9.87 9.64
N ASN A 56 -9.66 -9.30 8.58
CA ASN A 56 -10.99 -8.67 8.63
C ASN A 56 -12.05 -9.43 7.83
N ALA A 57 -11.74 -10.63 7.32
CA ALA A 57 -12.64 -11.39 6.45
C ALA A 57 -14.01 -11.64 7.11
N GLU A 58 -14.03 -12.04 8.39
CA GLU A 58 -15.26 -12.29 9.14
C GLU A 58 -16.08 -11.00 9.36
N LEU A 59 -15.40 -9.90 9.68
CA LEU A 59 -16.05 -8.60 9.86
C LEU A 59 -16.69 -8.12 8.56
N VAL A 60 -15.97 -8.22 7.45
CA VAL A 60 -16.47 -7.86 6.12
C VAL A 60 -17.66 -8.73 5.73
N ALA A 61 -17.59 -10.05 5.98
CA ALA A 61 -18.70 -10.97 5.71
C ALA A 61 -19.94 -10.63 6.55
N ALA A 62 -19.76 -10.37 7.86
CA ALA A 62 -20.85 -9.99 8.75
C ALA A 62 -21.50 -8.66 8.33
N TYR A 63 -20.69 -7.66 7.96
CA TYR A 63 -21.18 -6.38 7.47
C TYR A 63 -21.91 -6.51 6.13
N THR A 64 -21.39 -7.31 5.21
CA THR A 64 -22.03 -7.60 3.92
C THR A 64 -23.40 -8.24 4.13
N ALA A 65 -23.48 -9.26 4.98
CA ALA A 65 -24.75 -9.92 5.32
C ALA A 65 -25.76 -8.98 5.98
N MET A 66 -25.30 -8.04 6.82
CA MET A 66 -26.15 -7.00 7.39
C MET A 66 -26.70 -6.08 6.29
N VAL A 67 -25.85 -5.62 5.37
CA VAL A 67 -26.27 -4.74 4.27
C VAL A 67 -27.24 -5.44 3.33
N ASP A 68 -27.03 -6.72 3.03
CA ASP A 68 -27.94 -7.50 2.19
C ASP A 68 -29.32 -7.67 2.84
N ARG A 69 -29.35 -7.87 4.16
CA ARG A 69 -30.60 -8.04 4.92
C ARG A 69 -31.33 -6.73 5.17
N ASP A 70 -30.63 -5.71 5.65
CA ASP A 70 -31.21 -4.49 6.21
C ASP A 70 -31.11 -3.29 5.26
N GLY A 71 -30.41 -3.45 4.13
CA GLY A 71 -30.02 -2.37 3.24
C GLY A 71 -28.85 -1.55 3.79
N LEU A 72 -28.41 -0.56 3.01
CA LEU A 72 -27.30 0.31 3.40
C LEU A 72 -27.67 1.15 4.64
N PRO A 73 -26.89 1.08 5.74
CA PRO A 73 -27.06 1.96 6.87
C PRO A 73 -27.05 3.42 6.42
N LEU A 74 -27.96 4.22 6.98
CA LEU A 74 -28.07 5.66 6.72
C LEU A 74 -28.41 6.04 5.26
N ALA A 75 -28.77 5.10 4.38
CA ALA A 75 -29.18 5.40 3.01
C ALA A 75 -30.31 6.43 2.93
N LYS A 76 -31.20 6.45 3.93
CA LYS A 76 -32.29 7.43 4.07
C LYS A 76 -31.84 8.91 4.19
N TYR A 77 -30.56 9.16 4.45
CA TYR A 77 -29.98 10.50 4.55
C TYR A 77 -29.10 10.88 3.34
N ARG A 78 -29.04 10.02 2.31
CA ARG A 78 -28.24 10.29 1.12
C ARG A 78 -28.97 11.31 0.22
N THR A 79 -28.32 12.44 -0.05
CA THR A 79 -28.93 13.59 -0.75
C THR A 79 -28.52 13.73 -2.22
N PHE A 80 -27.81 12.75 -2.81
CA PHE A 80 -27.40 12.75 -4.23
C PHE A 80 -27.10 11.33 -4.75
#